data_AF-A0A942ZRU7-F1
#
_entry.id   AF-A0A942ZRU7-F1
#
_cell.length_a   1.000
_cell.length_b   1.000
_cell.length_c   1.000
_cell.angle_alpha   90.00
_cell.angle_beta   90.00
_cell.angle_gamma   90.00
#
_symmetry.space_group_name_H-M   'P 1'
#
loop_
_entity.id
_entity.type
_entity.pdbx_description
1 polymer ?
#
loop_
_entity_poly.entity_id
_entity_poly.type
_entity_poly.pdbx_seq_one_letter_code
_entity_poly.pdbx_strand_id
1 'polypeptide(L)'
;MKQTDNFKLNKPDYTDVADISIINDNMDIIDNILGGHTKSTSNPHNVTKEQLGLENVNNTADSNKNVLSATKLTTARKINGTVFDGTADITVPATLTFTALVSKDLNTVTAQGFYGGGANNSCTNLPTEVSTFMLIVS
;
A
#
# COMPACT_ATOMS: atom_id res chain seq x y z
N MET A 1 -22.45 -46.16 -47.72
CA MET A 1 -22.56 -45.00 -46.81
C MET A 1 -21.16 -44.45 -46.52
N LYS A 2 -20.95 -43.15 -46.69
CA LYS A 2 -19.70 -42.48 -46.30
C LYS A 2 -19.77 -42.09 -44.83
N GLN A 3 -18.64 -41.78 -44.18
CA GLN A 3 -18.62 -41.37 -42.77
C GLN A 3 -17.93 -40.01 -42.57
N THR A 4 -18.14 -39.36 -41.42
CA THR A 4 -17.31 -38.23 -40.97
C THR A 4 -15.93 -38.71 -40.54
N ASP A 5 -14.91 -37.87 -40.70
CA ASP A 5 -13.53 -38.30 -40.48
C ASP A 5 -13.20 -38.44 -38.98
N ASN A 6 -13.68 -37.52 -38.16
CA ASN A 6 -13.34 -37.46 -36.74
C ASN A 6 -14.21 -38.37 -35.86
N PHE A 7 -15.50 -38.47 -36.17
CA PHE A 7 -16.49 -39.10 -35.29
C PHE A 7 -17.21 -40.28 -35.95
N LYS A 8 -16.81 -40.63 -37.17
CA LYS A 8 -17.35 -41.78 -37.93
C LYS A 8 -18.87 -41.79 -38.06
N LEU A 9 -19.50 -40.61 -38.00
CA LEU A 9 -20.94 -40.45 -38.18
C LEU A 9 -21.31 -40.80 -39.61
N ASN A 10 -22.33 -41.61 -39.77
CA ASN A 10 -22.84 -42.05 -41.06
C ASN A 10 -23.42 -40.88 -41.86
N LYS A 11 -22.95 -40.72 -43.11
CA LYS A 11 -23.39 -39.71 -44.08
C LYS A 11 -24.16 -40.42 -45.21
N PRO A 12 -25.51 -40.28 -45.26
CA PRO A 12 -26.30 -40.79 -46.38
C PRO A 12 -25.97 -40.03 -47.67
N ASP A 13 -26.00 -40.72 -48.81
CA ASP A 13 -25.98 -40.11 -50.13
C ASP A 13 -27.39 -39.60 -50.51
N TYR A 14 -27.50 -38.67 -51.48
CA TYR A 14 -28.78 -38.05 -51.86
C TYR A 14 -29.87 -39.03 -52.34
N THR A 15 -29.47 -40.24 -52.73
CA THR A 15 -30.36 -41.32 -53.18
C THR A 15 -30.71 -42.31 -52.08
N ASP A 16 -30.11 -42.19 -50.90
CA ASP A 16 -30.36 -43.11 -49.78
C ASP A 16 -31.67 -42.75 -49.06
N VAL A 17 -32.42 -43.77 -48.67
CA VAL A 17 -33.56 -43.60 -47.76
C VAL A 17 -33.00 -43.48 -46.35
N ALA A 18 -33.44 -42.47 -45.59
CA ALA A 18 -32.99 -42.27 -44.22
C ALA A 18 -33.41 -43.46 -43.33
N ASP A 19 -32.43 -44.10 -42.68
CA ASP A 19 -32.65 -45.17 -41.71
C ASP A 19 -32.60 -44.59 -40.29
N ILE A 20 -33.69 -44.79 -39.53
CA ILE A 20 -33.83 -44.31 -38.15
C ILE A 20 -32.78 -44.94 -37.23
N SER A 21 -32.39 -46.20 -37.47
CA SER A 21 -31.33 -46.85 -36.69
C SER A 21 -30.01 -46.09 -36.80
N ILE A 22 -29.67 -45.67 -38.02
CA ILE A 22 -28.44 -44.94 -38.30
C ILE A 22 -28.44 -43.55 -37.67
N ILE A 23 -29.60 -42.90 -37.63
CA ILE A 23 -29.76 -41.60 -36.98
C ILE A 23 -29.53 -41.73 -35.46
N ASN A 24 -30.10 -42.76 -34.83
CA ASN A 24 -29.90 -43.03 -33.41
C ASN A 24 -28.44 -43.33 -33.09
N ASP A 25 -27.78 -44.16 -33.90
CA ASP A 25 -26.35 -44.46 -33.71
C ASP A 25 -25.49 -43.19 -33.79
N ASN A 26 -25.77 -42.30 -34.75
CA ASN A 26 -25.08 -41.02 -34.86
C ASN A 26 -25.36 -40.10 -33.66
N MET A 27 -26.60 -40.06 -33.17
CA MET A 27 -26.98 -39.24 -32.00
C MET A 27 -26.29 -39.73 -30.73
N ASP A 28 -26.20 -41.05 -30.53
CA ASP A 28 -25.51 -41.64 -29.38
C ASP A 28 -24.01 -41.31 -29.39
N ILE A 29 -23.38 -41.36 -30.58
CA ILE A 29 -21.98 -40.95 -30.74
C ILE A 29 -21.81 -39.47 -30.36
N ILE A 30 -22.67 -38.58 -30.86
CA ILE A 30 -22.60 -37.14 -30.57
C ILE A 30 -22.81 -36.87 -29.08
N ASP A 31 -23.81 -37.48 -28.45
CA ASP A 31 -24.10 -37.30 -27.03
C ASP A 31 -22.93 -37.75 -26.15
N ASN A 32 -22.33 -38.89 -26.46
CA ASN A 32 -21.15 -39.38 -25.75
C ASN A 32 -19.97 -38.40 -25.88
N ILE A 33 -19.67 -37.91 -27.09
CA ILE A 33 -18.60 -36.94 -27.31
C ILE A 33 -18.87 -35.63 -26.56
N LEU A 34 -20.08 -35.09 -26.68
CA LEU A 34 -20.46 -33.82 -26.04
C LEU A 34 -20.47 -33.96 -24.51
N GLY A 35 -20.98 -35.08 -24.00
CA GLY A 35 -20.92 -35.45 -22.58
C GLY A 35 -19.48 -35.58 -22.08
N GLY A 36 -18.57 -36.12 -22.89
CA GLY A 36 -17.14 -36.18 -22.60
C GLY A 36 -16.48 -34.80 -22.60
N HIS A 37 -16.76 -33.97 -23.60
CA HIS A 37 -16.23 -32.60 -23.70
C HIS A 37 -16.69 -31.72 -22.53
N THR A 38 -17.98 -31.76 -22.19
CA THR A 38 -18.54 -30.98 -21.06
C THR A 38 -18.02 -31.41 -19.70
N LYS A 39 -17.50 -32.64 -19.58
CA LYS A 39 -16.82 -33.16 -18.38
C LYS A 39 -15.29 -33.05 -18.46
N SER A 40 -14.74 -32.65 -19.60
CA SER A 40 -13.29 -32.56 -19.80
C SER A 40 -12.75 -31.32 -19.09
N THR A 41 -11.97 -31.55 -18.04
CA THR A 41 -11.19 -30.51 -17.34
C THR A 41 -9.75 -30.42 -17.87
N SER A 42 -9.46 -31.06 -19.01
CA SER A 42 -8.09 -31.27 -19.52
C SER A 42 -7.55 -30.12 -20.38
N ASN A 43 -8.34 -29.08 -20.64
CA ASN A 43 -7.99 -27.95 -21.53
C ASN A 43 -8.42 -26.60 -20.94
N PRO A 44 -7.44 -25.76 -20.62
CA PRO A 44 -7.00 -25.73 -19.24
C PRO A 44 -8.15 -25.43 -18.26
N HIS A 45 -8.47 -26.42 -17.43
CA HIS A 45 -9.04 -26.17 -16.10
C HIS A 45 -7.96 -26.55 -15.07
N ASN A 46 -7.92 -25.87 -13.93
CA ASN A 46 -6.82 -25.94 -12.95
C ASN A 46 -5.47 -25.42 -13.49
N VAL A 47 -5.45 -24.24 -14.15
CA VAL A 47 -4.17 -23.57 -14.40
C VAL A 47 -3.39 -23.42 -13.09
N THR A 48 -2.16 -23.92 -13.05
CA THR A 48 -1.34 -23.89 -11.84
C THR A 48 -0.39 -22.69 -11.88
N LYS A 49 0.19 -22.34 -10.72
CA LYS A 49 1.16 -21.23 -10.65
C LYS A 49 2.40 -21.54 -11.49
N GLU A 50 2.76 -22.81 -11.59
CA GLU A 50 3.88 -23.32 -12.37
C GLU A 50 3.63 -23.09 -13.86
N GLN A 51 2.42 -23.41 -14.36
CA GLN A 51 2.05 -23.22 -15.76
C GLN A 51 2.08 -21.75 -16.20
N LEU A 52 1.79 -20.84 -15.28
CA LEU A 52 1.83 -19.40 -15.50
C LEU A 52 3.22 -18.79 -15.22
N GLY A 53 4.21 -19.59 -14.79
CA GLY A 53 5.54 -19.12 -14.42
C GLY A 53 5.57 -18.26 -13.15
N LEU A 54 4.50 -18.29 -12.34
CA LEU A 54 4.36 -17.49 -11.13
C LEU A 54 5.25 -18.00 -9.98
N GLU A 55 5.83 -19.19 -10.07
CA GLU A 55 6.82 -19.67 -9.09
C GLU A 55 8.11 -18.84 -9.09
N ASN A 56 8.49 -18.28 -10.25
CA ASN A 56 9.65 -17.40 -10.36
C ASN A 56 9.32 -15.95 -9.93
N VAL A 57 8.04 -15.64 -9.73
CA VAL A 57 7.62 -14.33 -9.26
C VAL A 57 7.78 -14.29 -7.75
N ASN A 58 8.48 -13.28 -7.27
CA ASN A 58 8.61 -13.05 -5.84
C ASN A 58 7.23 -12.68 -5.24
N ASN A 59 6.55 -13.69 -4.68
CA ASN A 59 5.24 -13.54 -4.03
C ASN A 59 5.38 -13.21 -2.54
N THR A 60 6.21 -12.21 -2.22
CA THR A 60 6.31 -11.67 -0.86
C THR A 60 5.09 -10.81 -0.58
N ALA A 61 4.34 -11.13 0.48
CA ALA A 61 3.24 -10.30 0.94
C ALA A 61 3.73 -8.86 1.21
N ASP A 62 2.90 -7.86 0.91
CA ASP A 62 3.29 -6.46 1.04
C ASP A 62 3.79 -6.09 2.44
N SER A 63 3.22 -6.71 3.49
CA SER A 63 3.65 -6.54 4.89
C SER A 63 5.08 -7.00 5.17
N ASN A 64 5.62 -7.90 4.34
CA ASN A 64 6.94 -8.51 4.51
C ASN A 64 7.98 -7.90 3.55
N LYS A 65 7.59 -6.95 2.69
CA LYS A 65 8.52 -6.28 1.78
C LYS A 65 9.36 -5.25 2.53
N ASN A 66 10.68 -5.40 2.49
CA ASN A 66 11.62 -4.35 2.89
C ASN A 66 11.68 -3.29 1.79
N VAL A 67 10.89 -2.22 1.93
CA VAL A 67 10.91 -1.11 0.98
C VAL A 67 12.19 -0.29 1.18
N LEU A 68 13.01 -0.16 0.12
CA LEU A 68 14.28 0.58 0.19
C LEU A 68 14.11 2.04 0.61
N SER A 69 13.02 2.68 0.15
CA SER A 69 12.62 4.01 0.57
C SER A 69 11.10 4.19 0.43
N ALA A 70 10.48 4.79 1.44
CA ALA A 70 9.09 5.20 1.36
C ALA A 70 9.02 6.67 0.92
N THR A 71 8.17 7.00 -0.06
CA THR A 71 7.96 8.39 -0.48
C THR A 71 7.06 9.17 0.49
N LYS A 72 6.17 8.48 1.20
CA LYS A 72 5.21 9.07 2.12
C LYS A 72 4.70 8.05 3.15
N LEU A 73 4.48 8.48 4.39
CA LEU A 73 3.75 7.72 5.40
C LEU A 73 2.25 7.71 5.06
N THR A 74 1.66 6.51 4.97
CA THR A 74 0.20 6.35 4.78
C THR A 74 -0.60 7.05 5.87
N THR A 75 -0.12 6.97 7.11
CA THR A 75 -0.67 7.72 8.24
C THR A 75 0.39 8.69 8.75
N ALA A 76 0.19 9.97 8.47
CA ALA A 76 1.06 11.02 8.98
C ALA A 76 1.10 10.98 10.53
N ARG A 77 2.25 11.30 11.10
CA ARG A 77 2.45 11.42 12.55
C ARG A 77 2.60 12.89 12.91
N LYS A 78 2.26 13.25 14.14
CA LYS A 78 2.49 14.61 14.64
C LYS A 78 3.78 14.63 15.44
N ILE A 79 4.69 15.54 15.11
CA ILE A 79 5.91 15.83 15.86
C ILE A 79 5.75 17.25 16.41
N ASN A 80 5.58 17.36 17.73
CA ASN A 80 5.28 18.63 18.41
C ASN A 80 4.12 19.42 17.76
N GLY A 81 3.04 18.72 17.38
CA GLY A 81 1.88 19.31 16.70
C GLY A 81 2.01 19.45 15.18
N THR A 82 3.22 19.47 14.63
CA THR A 82 3.48 19.52 13.18
C THR A 82 3.22 18.17 12.54
N VAL A 83 2.40 18.13 11.48
CA VAL A 83 2.14 16.91 10.71
C VAL A 83 3.37 16.57 9.88
N PHE A 84 3.86 15.34 10.04
CA PHE A 84 4.98 14.77 9.29
C PHE A 84 4.54 13.50 8.58
N ASP A 85 4.67 13.50 7.26
CA ASP A 85 4.41 12.35 6.40
C ASP A 85 5.63 11.94 5.56
N GLY A 86 6.80 12.56 5.78
CA GLY A 86 8.04 12.27 5.06
C GLY A 86 8.14 12.91 3.66
N THR A 87 7.15 13.68 3.21
CA THR A 87 7.22 14.37 1.90
C THR A 87 8.01 15.67 1.92
N ALA A 88 8.29 16.21 3.10
CA ALA A 88 9.08 17.41 3.30
C ALA A 88 9.87 17.30 4.62
N ASP A 89 10.98 18.03 4.70
CA ASP A 89 11.80 18.11 5.90
C ASP A 89 11.07 18.83 7.04
N ILE A 90 11.42 18.47 8.28
CA ILE A 90 11.05 19.26 9.45
C ILE A 90 12.15 20.27 9.70
N THR A 91 11.80 21.56 9.70
CA THR A 91 12.70 22.60 10.17
C THR A 91 12.69 22.63 11.70
N VAL A 92 13.83 22.30 12.32
CA VAL A 92 14.09 22.51 13.75
C VAL A 92 15.08 23.67 13.88
N PRO A 93 14.65 24.88 14.27
CA PRO A 93 15.56 26.00 14.43
C PRO A 93 16.64 25.67 15.46
N ALA A 94 17.91 25.79 15.08
CA ALA A 94 19.04 25.62 16.00
C ALA A 94 19.24 26.85 16.93
N THR A 95 18.51 27.94 16.69
CA THR A 95 18.61 29.15 17.50
C THR A 95 17.81 28.98 18.79
N LEU A 96 18.51 28.88 19.92
CA LEU A 96 17.89 29.06 21.23
C LEU A 96 17.23 30.44 21.27
N THR A 97 15.93 30.46 21.50
CA THR A 97 15.19 31.72 21.60
C THR A 97 15.34 32.25 23.02
N PHE A 98 16.20 33.25 23.20
CA PHE A 98 16.26 34.01 24.44
C PHE A 98 15.25 35.14 24.37
N THR A 99 14.30 35.15 25.29
CA THR A 99 13.34 36.26 25.39
C THR A 99 13.97 37.37 26.23
N ALA A 100 14.24 38.52 25.61
CA ALA A 100 14.70 39.68 26.33
C ALA A 100 13.60 40.19 27.27
N LEU A 101 13.91 40.33 28.55
CA LEU A 101 13.01 40.91 29.54
C LEU A 101 13.29 42.41 29.67
N VAL A 102 12.22 43.20 29.66
CA VAL A 102 12.26 44.66 29.80
C VAL A 102 11.20 45.06 30.82
N SER A 103 11.58 45.80 31.85
CA SER A 103 10.68 46.27 32.91
C SER A 103 9.84 45.16 33.57
N LYS A 104 10.43 43.98 33.75
CA LYS A 104 9.78 42.83 34.41
C LYS A 104 10.32 42.61 35.80
N ASP A 105 9.44 42.25 36.72
CA ASP A 105 9.81 41.69 38.00
C ASP A 105 10.19 40.22 37.81
N LEU A 106 11.43 39.85 38.13
CA LEU A 106 11.94 38.48 37.98
C LEU A 106 11.12 37.44 38.77
N ASN A 107 10.52 37.81 39.91
CA ASN A 107 9.67 36.91 40.70
C ASN A 107 8.33 36.59 40.02
N THR A 108 7.95 37.36 39.00
CA THR A 108 6.69 37.16 38.25
C THR A 108 6.89 36.43 36.93
N VAL A 109 8.13 36.16 36.53
CA VAL A 109 8.44 35.41 35.31
C VAL A 109 8.33 33.92 35.60
N THR A 110 7.13 33.36 35.39
CA THR A 110 6.82 31.95 35.74
C THR A 110 6.65 31.04 34.52
N ALA A 111 6.59 31.60 33.31
CA ALA A 111 6.53 30.81 32.09
C ALA A 111 7.89 30.12 31.88
N GLN A 112 7.88 28.81 31.62
CA GLN A 112 9.09 28.05 31.36
C GLN A 112 9.81 28.61 30.13
N GLY A 113 11.12 28.81 30.23
CA GLY A 113 11.91 29.33 29.12
C GLY A 113 13.25 29.92 29.52
N PHE A 114 13.94 30.40 28.48
CA PHE A 114 15.22 31.09 28.59
C PHE A 114 14.99 32.59 28.39
N TYR A 115 15.40 33.37 29.39
CA TYR A 115 15.22 34.81 29.43
C TYR A 115 16.55 35.51 29.69
N GLY A 116 16.63 36.80 29.40
CA GLY A 116 17.80 37.59 29.77
C GLY A 116 17.57 39.09 29.72
N GLY A 117 18.49 39.82 30.33
CA GLY A 117 18.55 41.29 30.32
C GLY A 117 19.97 41.75 30.04
N GLY A 118 20.12 42.73 29.13
CA GLY A 118 21.40 43.39 28.85
C GLY A 118 21.79 44.39 29.92
N ALA A 119 23.00 44.97 29.79
CA ALA A 119 23.48 46.05 30.64
C ALA A 119 22.51 47.22 30.46
N ASN A 120 21.92 47.72 31.54
CA ASN A 120 20.82 48.72 31.54
C ASN A 120 19.41 48.15 31.33
N ASN A 121 19.18 46.86 31.61
CA ASN A 121 17.82 46.37 31.72
C ASN A 121 17.08 47.06 32.89
N SER A 122 15.77 47.25 32.75
CA SER A 122 14.89 47.87 33.76
C SER A 122 14.13 46.85 34.61
N CYS A 123 14.60 45.59 34.62
CA CYS A 123 13.94 44.56 35.42
C CYS A 123 14.16 44.80 36.92
N THR A 124 13.28 44.26 37.77
CA THR A 124 13.32 44.40 39.23
C THR A 124 13.48 43.03 39.89
N ASN A 125 13.85 43.01 41.19
CA ASN A 125 14.20 41.80 41.94
C ASN A 125 15.43 41.05 41.37
N LEU A 126 16.38 41.81 40.82
CA LEU A 126 17.73 41.31 40.55
C LEU A 126 18.56 41.33 41.84
N PRO A 127 19.56 40.44 41.98
CA PRO A 127 20.59 40.60 43.01
C PRO A 127 21.30 41.96 42.89
N THR A 128 21.80 42.49 44.02
CA THR A 128 22.49 43.79 44.06
C THR A 128 23.70 43.79 43.11
N GLU A 129 23.94 44.93 42.45
CA GLU A 129 25.03 45.14 41.47
C GLU A 129 24.95 44.32 40.17
N VAL A 130 23.87 43.54 39.96
CA VAL A 130 23.65 42.82 38.70
C VAL A 130 23.00 43.73 37.67
N SER A 131 23.75 44.05 36.61
CA SER A 131 23.26 44.87 35.48
C SER A 131 22.95 44.05 34.22
N THR A 132 23.39 42.79 34.14
CA THR A 132 23.10 41.82 33.08
C THR A 132 22.74 40.47 33.68
N PHE A 133 21.84 39.71 33.05
CA PHE A 133 21.51 38.37 33.55
C PHE A 133 21.01 37.43 32.45
N MET A 134 21.16 36.13 32.72
CA MET A 134 20.32 35.08 32.16
C MET A 134 19.42 34.55 33.26
N LEU A 135 18.17 34.28 32.92
CA LEU A 135 17.20 33.62 33.80
C LEU A 135 16.69 32.37 33.08
N ILE A 136 16.81 31.23 33.77
CA ILE A 136 16.18 29.99 33.36
C ILE A 136 14.98 29.79 34.26
N VAL A 137 13.80 29.70 33.66
CA VAL A 137 12.59 29.26 34.35
C VAL A 137 12.35 27.84 33.88
N SER A 138 12.55 26.87 34.77
CA SER A 138 12.45 25.43 34.49
C SER A 138 11.33 24.78 35.26
#